data_AF-A0AAN4YFP3-F1
#
_entry.id   AF-A0AAN4YFP3-F1
#
_cell.length_a   1.000
_cell.length_b   1.000
_cell.length_c   1.000
_cell.angle_alpha   90.00
_cell.angle_beta   90.00
_cell.angle_gamma   90.00
#
_symmetry.space_group_name_H-M   'P 1'
#
loop_
_entity.id
_entity.type
_entity.pdbx_description
1 polymer ?
#
loop_
_entity_poly.entity_id
_entity_poly.type
_entity_poly.pdbx_seq_one_letter_code
_entity_poly.pdbx_strand_id
1 'polypeptide(L)'
;MALYPEVQRKAQKEIDRVVGPNKLPTFEDRDTLPYIDAMVKETLRWHPVGPMGVAHLVTEDDIYEGYLIPKGALILPNIWYVELYPYAEFHIL
;
A
#
# COMPACT_ATOMS: atom_id res chain seq x y z
N MET A 1 1.59 9.39 12.60
CA MET A 1 0.85 10.33 13.46
C MET A 1 1.77 11.32 14.17
N ALA A 2 2.72 10.89 15.01
CA ALA A 2 3.59 11.80 15.78
C ALA A 2 4.39 12.81 14.91
N LEU A 3 4.80 12.41 13.71
CA LEU A 3 5.52 13.29 12.77
C LEU A 3 4.61 14.26 12.00
N TYR A 4 3.29 14.02 11.98
CA TYR A 4 2.30 14.78 11.20
C TYR A 4 1.03 15.03 12.05
N PRO A 5 1.12 15.82 13.13
CA PRO A 5 0.02 16.03 14.08
C PRO A 5 -1.21 16.72 13.44
N GLU A 6 -1.02 17.50 12.38
CA GLU A 6 -2.10 18.13 11.61
C GLU A 6 -2.94 17.12 10.82
N VAL A 7 -2.30 16.09 10.25
CA VAL A 7 -2.99 14.97 9.58
C VAL A 7 -3.81 14.19 10.61
N GLN A 8 -3.23 13.90 11.78
CA GLN A 8 -3.94 13.26 12.89
C GLN A 8 -5.19 14.06 13.31
N ARG A 9 -5.05 15.38 13.48
CA ARG A 9 -6.17 16.25 13.88
C ARG A 9 -7.28 16.26 12.83
N LYS A 10 -6.94 16.21 11.55
CA LYS A 10 -7.92 16.15 10.46
C LYS A 10 -8.66 14.81 10.44
N ALA A 11 -7.95 13.71 10.68
CA ALA A 11 -8.55 12.38 10.85
C ALA A 11 -9.53 12.33 12.01
N GLN A 12 -9.15 12.87 13.18
CA GLN A 12 -10.04 12.97 14.34
C GLN A 12 -11.32 13.76 14.03
N LYS A 13 -11.21 14.91 13.36
CA LYS A 13 -12.39 15.70 12.97
C LYS A 13 -13.36 14.95 12.06
N GLU A 14 -12.86 14.10 11.16
CA GLU A 14 -13.73 13.27 10.32
C GLU A 14 -14.49 12.25 11.16
N ILE A 15 -13.79 11.55 12.06
CA ILE A 15 -14.40 10.58 12.98
C ILE A 15 -15.45 11.27 13.86
N ASP A 16 -15.11 12.39 14.49
CA ASP A 16 -16.03 13.13 15.37
C ASP A 16 -17.30 13.58 14.64
N ARG A 17 -17.17 13.97 13.37
CA ARG A 17 -18.30 14.41 12.53
C ARG A 17 -19.20 13.25 12.11
N VAL A 18 -18.61 12.10 11.76
CA VAL A 18 -19.33 10.98 11.13
C VAL A 18 -19.86 10.00 12.17
N VAL A 19 -19.04 9.66 13.17
CA VAL A 19 -19.36 8.66 14.20
C VAL A 19 -19.99 9.30 15.43
N GLY A 20 -19.56 10.53 15.77
CA GLY A 20 -20.00 11.24 16.96
C GLY A 20 -19.35 10.73 18.26
N PRO A 21 -19.56 11.43 19.40
CA PRO A 21 -18.82 11.15 20.64
C PRO A 21 -19.36 9.97 21.47
N ASN A 22 -20.52 9.43 21.12
CA ASN A 22 -21.26 8.48 21.97
C ASN A 22 -21.06 7.01 21.58
N LYS A 23 -20.36 6.72 20.48
CA LYS A 23 -20.10 5.36 20.00
C LYS A 23 -18.69 5.26 19.44
N LEU A 24 -18.15 4.04 19.42
CA LEU A 24 -16.91 3.74 18.73
C LEU A 24 -17.19 3.44 17.25
N PRO A 25 -16.24 3.72 16.34
CA PRO A 25 -16.36 3.34 14.94
C PRO A 25 -16.45 1.82 14.77
N THR A 26 -17.17 1.40 13.74
CA THR A 26 -17.29 0.00 13.29
C THR A 26 -16.88 -0.11 11.82
N PHE A 27 -16.80 -1.33 11.28
CA PHE A 27 -16.49 -1.52 9.87
C PHE A 27 -17.57 -0.97 8.93
N GLU A 28 -18.82 -0.87 9.39
CA GLU A 28 -19.94 -0.30 8.62
C GLU A 28 -19.75 1.20 8.36
N ASP A 29 -18.99 1.90 9.21
CA ASP A 29 -18.72 3.33 9.04
C ASP A 29 -17.63 3.60 7.99
N ARG A 30 -16.90 2.58 7.49
CA ARG A 30 -15.70 2.75 6.64
C ARG A 30 -15.96 3.60 5.39
N ASP A 31 -17.05 3.33 4.67
CA ASP A 31 -17.38 4.03 3.42
C ASP A 31 -17.72 5.51 3.66
N THR A 32 -18.04 5.87 4.91
CA THR A 32 -18.32 7.24 5.35
C THR A 32 -17.10 7.97 5.92
N LEU A 33 -15.93 7.31 5.99
CA LEU A 33 -14.67 7.83 6.52
C LEU A 33 -13.58 7.89 5.43
N PRO A 34 -13.78 8.65 4.34
CA PRO A 34 -12.87 8.64 3.19
C PRO A 34 -11.47 9.17 3.52
N TYR A 35 -11.32 10.12 4.45
CA TYR A 35 -10.01 10.62 4.84
C TYR A 35 -9.24 9.61 5.68
N ILE A 36 -9.90 8.87 6.58
CA ILE A 36 -9.29 7.75 7.30
C ILE A 36 -8.83 6.67 6.32
N ASP A 37 -9.67 6.26 5.37
CA ASP A 37 -9.31 5.25 4.38
C ASP A 37 -8.12 5.70 3.51
N ALA A 38 -8.12 6.96 3.06
CA ALA A 38 -7.00 7.55 2.34
C ALA A 38 -5.71 7.61 3.19
N MET A 39 -5.80 7.94 4.48
CA MET A 39 -4.65 8.00 5.39
C MET A 39 -4.03 6.61 5.61
N VAL A 40 -4.85 5.57 5.76
CA VAL A 40 -4.38 4.18 5.87
C VAL A 40 -3.66 3.76 4.59
N LYS A 41 -4.27 4.02 3.43
CA LYS A 41 -3.66 3.74 2.11
C LYS A 41 -2.34 4.47 1.93
N GLU A 42 -2.28 5.76 2.27
CA GLU A 42 -1.06 6.55 2.13
C GLU A 42 0.06 6.09 3.06
N THR A 43 -0.29 5.61 4.26
CA THR A 43 0.69 5.02 5.18
C THR A 43 1.31 3.76 4.58
N LEU A 44 0.49 2.88 3.99
CA LEU A 44 0.96 1.66 3.34
C LEU A 44 1.72 1.92 2.04
N ARG A 45 1.33 2.95 1.28
CA ARG A 45 2.05 3.40 0.08
C ARG A 45 3.44 3.93 0.46
N TRP A 46 3.53 4.77 1.49
CA TRP A 46 4.79 5.39 1.87
C TRP A 46 5.74 4.43 2.60
N HIS A 47 5.20 3.50 3.39
CA HIS A 47 5.98 2.46 4.08
C HIS A 47 5.25 1.12 4.00
N PRO A 48 5.37 0.40 2.87
CA PRO A 48 4.80 -0.94 2.74
C PRO A 48 5.44 -1.88 3.76
N VAL A 49 4.63 -2.78 4.32
CA VAL A 49 5.06 -3.73 5.36
C VAL A 49 6.18 -4.65 4.85
N GLY A 50 6.11 -5.05 3.59
CA GLY A 50 7.12 -5.87 2.90
C GLY A 50 7.59 -5.18 1.63
N PRO A 51 8.65 -4.36 1.66
CA PRO A 51 9.10 -3.59 0.49
C PRO A 51 9.52 -4.47 -0.70
N MET A 52 9.94 -5.72 -0.44
CA MET A 52 10.30 -6.73 -1.46
C MET A 52 9.28 -7.88 -1.58
N GLY A 53 8.11 -7.76 -0.93
CA GLY A 53 7.12 -8.82 -0.85
C GLY A 53 7.67 -10.16 -0.36
N VAL A 54 7.12 -11.25 -0.89
CA VAL A 54 7.60 -12.62 -0.67
C VAL A 54 8.27 -13.09 -1.95
N ALA A 55 9.38 -13.82 -1.83
CA ALA A 55 10.05 -14.40 -2.99
C ALA A 55 9.16 -15.44 -3.67
N HIS A 56 8.96 -15.31 -4.98
CA HIS A 56 8.25 -16.29 -5.80
C HIS A 56 9.27 -17.16 -6.55
N LEU A 57 8.97 -18.44 -6.73
CA LEU A 57 9.81 -19.37 -7.48
C LEU A 57 9.22 -19.62 -8.86
N VAL A 58 10.05 -19.52 -9.89
CA VAL A 58 9.66 -19.77 -11.28
C VAL A 58 9.54 -21.27 -11.51
N THR A 59 8.36 -21.75 -11.92
CA THR A 59 8.07 -23.19 -12.07
C THR A 59 8.43 -23.75 -13.44
N GLU A 60 8.55 -22.89 -14.45
CA GLU A 60 8.90 -23.19 -15.83
C GLU A 60 9.60 -21.99 -16.49
N ASP A 61 10.41 -22.22 -17.52
CA ASP A 61 11.10 -21.14 -18.23
C ASP A 61 10.07 -20.17 -18.84
N ASP A 62 10.33 -18.87 -18.71
CA ASP A 62 9.46 -17.81 -19.25
C ASP A 62 10.29 -16.72 -19.94
N ILE A 63 9.67 -15.96 -20.85
CA ILE A 63 10.29 -14.81 -21.52
C ILE A 63 9.46 -13.57 -21.21
N TYR A 64 10.04 -12.63 -20.47
CA TYR A 64 9.40 -11.37 -20.11
C TYR A 64 10.25 -10.19 -20.63
N GLU A 65 9.64 -9.27 -21.38
CA GLU A 65 10.32 -8.12 -22.02
C GLU A 65 11.60 -8.49 -22.81
N GLY A 66 11.62 -9.69 -23.41
CA GLY A 66 12.77 -10.21 -24.17
C GLY A 66 13.87 -10.87 -23.32
N TYR A 67 13.69 -10.95 -22.00
CA TYR A 67 14.60 -11.63 -21.08
C TYR A 67 14.10 -13.04 -20.76
N LEU A 68 15.00 -14.02 -20.85
CA LEU A 68 14.73 -15.38 -20.36
C LEU A 68 14.80 -15.41 -18.83
N ILE A 69 13.71 -15.82 -18.21
CA ILE A 69 13.60 -16.12 -16.79
C ILE A 69 13.58 -17.64 -16.65
N PRO A 70 14.66 -18.27 -16.17
CA PRO A 70 14.75 -19.73 -16.12
C PRO A 70 13.93 -20.31 -14.96
N LYS A 71 13.45 -21.54 -15.16
CA LYS A 71 12.89 -22.39 -14.12
C LYS A 71 13.84 -22.47 -12.93
N GLY A 72 13.29 -22.30 -11.73
CA GLY A 72 14.03 -22.29 -10.47
C GLY A 72 14.61 -20.93 -10.08
N ALA A 73 14.47 -19.89 -10.92
CA ALA A 73 14.81 -18.53 -10.51
C ALA A 73 13.87 -18.02 -9.40
N LEU A 74 14.39 -17.14 -8.55
CA LEU A 74 13.60 -16.40 -7.58
C LEU A 74 13.23 -15.02 -8.14
N ILE A 75 11.95 -14.69 -8.05
CA ILE A 75 11.41 -13.36 -8.37
C ILE A 75 11.13 -12.62 -7.06
N LEU A 76 11.74 -11.46 -6.91
CA LEU A 76 11.53 -10.56 -5.78
C LEU A 76 10.74 -9.34 -6.26
N PRO A 77 9.46 -9.18 -5.90
CA PRO A 77 8.68 -8.03 -6.31
C PRO A 77 9.13 -6.78 -5.55
N ASN A 78 9.61 -5.75 -6.28
CA ASN A 78 10.00 -4.48 -5.68
C ASN A 78 8.78 -3.59 -5.41
N ILE A 79 7.97 -3.96 -4.41
CA ILE A 79 6.74 -3.25 -4.01
C ILE A 79 7.05 -1.79 -3.67
N TRP A 80 8.16 -1.53 -2.97
CA TRP A 80 8.58 -0.17 -2.61
C TRP A 80 8.72 0.76 -3.82
N TYR A 81 9.32 0.26 -4.90
CA TYR A 81 9.47 1.03 -6.14
C TYR A 81 8.12 1.36 -6.77
N VAL A 82 7.21 0.38 -6.85
CA VAL A 82 5.87 0.57 -7.43
C VAL A 82 5.06 1.61 -6.66
N GLU A 83 5.10 1.55 -5.33
CA GLU A 83 4.33 2.46 -4.46
C GLU A 83 4.88 3.91 -4.50
N LEU A 84 6.19 4.09 -4.71
CA LEU A 84 6.81 5.41 -4.82
C LEU A 84 6.70 6.02 -6.22
N TYR A 85 6.72 5.19 -7.26
CA TYR A 85 6.76 5.63 -8.66
C TYR A 85 5.58 5.06 -9.47
N PRO A 86 4.34 5.50 -9.21
CA PRO A 86 3.13 4.95 -9.82
C PRO A 86 3.00 5.20 -11.34
N TYR A 87 3.95 5.92 -11.95
CA TYR A 87 4.03 6.16 -13.39
C TYR A 87 5.35 5.68 -14.01
N ALA A 88 6.19 4.97 -13.25
CA ALA A 88 7.36 4.34 -13.82
C ALA A 88 6.91 3.16 -14.70
N GLU A 89 7.36 3.16 -15.95
CA GLU A 89 7.23 1.98 -16.79
C GLU A 89 8.04 0.84 -16.16
N PHE A 90 7.41 -0.34 -16.07
CA PHE A 90 8.01 -1.55 -15.49
C PHE A 90 9.09 -2.09 -16.42
N HIS A 91 10.27 -1.48 -16.38
CA HIS A 91 11.47 -2.03 -17.00
C HIS A 91 12.15 -2.94 -15.98
N ILE A 92 12.50 -4.15 -16.39
CA ILE A 92 13.20 -5.10 -15.53
C ILE A 92 14.55 -4.45 -15.16
N LEU A 93 14.73 -4.22 -13.85
CA LEU A 93 15.84 -3.56 -13.12
C LEU A 93 15.61 -2.08 -12.75
#